data_AF-A0A938S722-F1
#
_entry.id   AF-A0A938S722-F1
#
_cell.length_a   1.000
_cell.length_b   1.000
_cell.length_c   1.000
_cell.angle_alpha   90.00
_cell.angle_beta   90.00
_cell.angle_gamma   90.00
#
_symmetry.space_group_name_H-M   'P 1'
#
loop_
_entity.id
_entity.type
_entity.pdbx_description
1 polymer ?
#
loop_
_entity_poly.entity_id
_entity_poly.type
_entity_poly.pdbx_seq_one_letter_code
_entity_poly.pdbx_strand_id
1 'polypeptide(L)'
;MALNVPASQGYLKTLTCAYTGKPVTVLAVSHGDRPPLYFSPDAFDPSEFHKTPEDLFAHLGTRNGVRNAARNGRELVCPYTGAEMAIDHVKEFGFRTLGGFCPSEPQADPIAFARAMLSRGGKVPKSAPRYAPPPRGKLHAESEPPAPAPGLSDAALAGAERTLRPLASPRTTVTVQGLKGSGAD
;
A
#
# COMPACT_ATOMS: atom_id res chain seq x y z
N MET A 1 12.49 19.38 -7.63
CA MET A 1 11.73 19.39 -8.90
C MET A 1 11.22 17.98 -9.12
N ALA A 2 9.90 17.77 -9.13
CA ALA A 2 9.33 16.45 -9.41
C ALA A 2 9.42 16.20 -10.92
N LEU A 3 10.13 15.15 -11.30
CA LEU A 3 10.20 14.72 -12.70
C LEU A 3 9.11 13.68 -12.93
N ASN A 4 8.10 14.02 -13.74
CA ASN A 4 7.11 13.06 -14.24
C ASN A 4 7.69 12.41 -15.50
N VAL A 5 8.26 11.21 -15.35
CA VAL A 5 8.91 10.50 -16.46
C VAL A 5 8.15 9.20 -16.73
N PRO A 6 7.89 8.82 -18.00
CA PRO A 6 7.35 7.51 -18.31
C PRO A 6 8.20 6.39 -17.70
N ALA A 7 7.56 5.41 -17.07
CA ALA A 7 8.23 4.32 -16.41
C ALA A 7 8.99 3.45 -17.45
N SER A 8 10.25 3.11 -17.14
CA SER A 8 11.13 2.39 -18.07
C SER A 8 10.90 0.88 -18.09
N GLN A 9 10.33 0.31 -17.02
CA GLN A 9 10.17 -1.14 -16.83
C GLN A 9 9.21 -1.74 -17.88
N GLY A 10 9.64 -2.80 -18.58
CA GLY A 10 8.87 -3.38 -19.68
C GLY A 10 7.46 -3.85 -19.29
N TYR A 11 7.30 -4.44 -18.09
CA TYR A 11 6.00 -4.93 -17.60
C TYR A 11 5.00 -3.82 -17.27
N LEU A 12 5.43 -2.56 -17.13
CA LEU A 12 4.55 -1.42 -16.92
C LEU A 12 4.00 -0.86 -18.24
N LYS A 13 4.68 -1.12 -19.37
CA LYS A 13 4.32 -0.59 -20.70
C LYS A 13 3.17 -1.33 -21.37
N THR A 14 2.83 -2.52 -20.88
CA THR A 14 1.80 -3.39 -21.46
C THR A 14 0.51 -3.42 -20.64
N LEU A 15 0.37 -2.51 -19.68
CA LEU A 15 -0.79 -2.49 -18.79
C LEU A 15 -2.01 -1.88 -19.49
N THR A 16 -3.19 -2.36 -19.12
CA THR A 16 -4.47 -1.90 -19.65
C THR A 16 -5.44 -1.60 -18.51
N CYS A 17 -6.21 -0.53 -18.65
CA CYS A 17 -7.24 -0.16 -17.68
C CYS A 17 -8.38 -1.20 -17.68
N ALA A 18 -8.77 -1.69 -16.50
CA ALA A 18 -9.84 -2.70 -16.37
C ALA A 18 -11.25 -2.13 -16.65
N TYR A 19 -11.43 -0.81 -16.52
CA TYR A 19 -12.69 -0.15 -16.87
C TYR A 19 -12.78 0.05 -18.38
N THR A 20 -11.79 0.70 -19.00
CA THR A 20 -11.88 1.13 -20.40
C THR A 20 -11.33 0.13 -21.41
N GLY A 21 -10.54 -0.85 -20.97
CA GLY A 21 -9.85 -1.81 -21.84
C GLY A 21 -8.69 -1.21 -22.65
N LYS A 22 -8.44 0.10 -22.52
CA LYS A 22 -7.39 0.79 -23.27
C LYS A 22 -6.02 0.56 -22.62
N PRO A 23 -4.94 0.53 -23.42
CA PRO A 23 -3.58 0.64 -22.90
C PRO A 23 -3.42 1.91 -22.07
N VAL A 24 -2.57 1.84 -21.05
CA VAL A 24 -2.31 3.00 -20.19
C VAL A 24 -0.83 3.32 -20.09
N THR A 25 -0.55 4.58 -19.77
CA THR A 25 0.79 5.10 -19.54
C THR A 25 1.06 5.14 -18.05
N VAL A 26 2.15 4.49 -17.63
CA VAL A 26 2.62 4.58 -16.24
C VAL A 26 3.69 5.64 -16.14
N LEU A 27 3.48 6.62 -15.27
CA LEU A 27 4.47 7.64 -14.93
C LEU A 27 5.13 7.27 -13.61
N ALA A 28 6.44 7.49 -13.55
CA ALA A 28 7.22 7.49 -12.34
C ALA A 28 7.48 8.95 -11.93
N VAL A 29 7.18 9.28 -10.68
CA VAL A 29 7.38 10.59 -10.08
C VAL A 29 8.34 10.46 -8.93
N SER A 30 9.50 11.09 -9.05
CA SER A 30 10.48 11.18 -7.98
C SER A 30 10.55 12.63 -7.50
N HIS A 31 10.59 12.82 -6.18
CA HIS A 31 10.84 14.11 -5.56
C HIS A 31 11.99 13.99 -4.56
N GLY A 32 13.19 14.42 -4.98
CA GLY A 32 14.40 14.43 -4.14
C GLY A 32 14.82 13.01 -3.75
N ASP A 33 15.15 12.82 -2.48
CA ASP A 33 15.68 11.55 -1.95
C ASP A 33 14.62 10.47 -1.68
N ARG A 34 13.36 10.72 -2.07
CA ARG A 34 12.27 9.75 -1.88
C ARG A 34 12.27 8.70 -3.00
N PRO A 35 11.88 7.46 -2.69
CA PRO A 35 11.66 6.45 -3.72
C PRO A 35 10.61 6.95 -4.73
N PRO A 36 10.76 6.61 -6.02
CA PRO A 36 9.80 7.02 -7.04
C PRO A 36 8.43 6.41 -6.75
N LEU A 37 7.38 7.19 -7.01
CA LEU A 37 5.99 6.74 -6.98
C LEU A 37 5.49 6.50 -8.40
N TYR A 38 4.60 5.54 -8.57
CA TYR A 38 4.07 5.09 -9.86
C TYR A 38 2.56 5.26 -9.90
N PHE A 39 2.05 5.87 -10.97
CA PHE A 39 0.60 5.98 -11.24
C PHE A 39 0.35 6.08 -12.75
N SER A 40 -0.91 6.03 -13.14
CA SER A 40 -1.36 6.16 -14.52
C SER A 40 -2.43 7.25 -14.63
N PRO A 41 -2.11 8.43 -15.20
CA PRO A 41 -3.05 9.55 -15.29
C PRO A 41 -4.12 9.38 -16.37
N ASP A 42 -3.90 8.46 -17.31
CA ASP A 42 -4.80 8.16 -18.43
C ASP A 42 -5.74 6.99 -18.14
N ALA A 43 -5.55 6.31 -17.00
CA ALA A 43 -6.49 5.32 -16.52
C ALA A 43 -7.78 5.99 -16.01
N PHE A 44 -8.90 5.26 -16.10
CA PHE A 44 -10.14 5.70 -15.47
C PHE A 44 -9.96 5.75 -13.95
N ASP A 45 -10.25 6.91 -13.38
CA ASP A 45 -10.23 7.17 -11.94
C ASP A 45 -11.66 7.10 -11.38
N PRO A 46 -12.00 6.08 -10.57
CA PRO A 46 -13.33 5.97 -9.97
C PRO A 46 -13.58 6.98 -8.84
N SER A 47 -12.54 7.70 -8.39
CA SER A 47 -12.62 8.74 -7.35
C SER A 47 -12.88 10.14 -7.91
N GLU A 48 -12.83 10.32 -9.24
CA GLU A 48 -13.23 11.56 -9.89
C GLU A 48 -14.71 11.88 -9.66
N PHE A 49 -15.01 13.17 -9.56
CA PHE A 49 -16.37 13.65 -9.32
C PHE A 49 -17.20 13.69 -10.59
N HIS A 50 -18.39 13.10 -10.52
CA HIS A 50 -19.42 13.14 -11.54
C HIS A 50 -20.63 13.95 -11.07
N LYS A 51 -21.21 14.75 -11.96
CA LYS A 51 -22.32 15.65 -11.60
C LYS A 51 -23.60 14.91 -11.21
N THR A 52 -23.85 13.75 -11.81
CA THR A 52 -25.05 12.94 -11.55
C THR A 52 -24.69 11.49 -11.23
N PRO A 53 -25.51 10.79 -10.45
CA PRO A 53 -25.24 9.39 -10.12
C PRO A 53 -25.33 8.48 -11.36
N GLU A 54 -26.18 8.80 -12.34
CA GLU A 54 -26.32 8.02 -13.57
C GLU A 54 -25.02 8.02 -14.39
N ASP A 55 -24.35 9.17 -14.46
CA ASP A 55 -23.07 9.30 -15.15
C ASP A 55 -21.98 8.49 -14.44
N LEU A 56 -21.92 8.59 -13.11
CA LEU A 56 -21.03 7.78 -12.29
C LEU A 56 -21.26 6.27 -12.55
N PHE A 57 -22.50 5.80 -12.48
CA PHE A 57 -22.83 4.39 -12.71
C PHE A 57 -22.55 3.93 -14.13
N ALA A 58 -22.78 4.76 -15.16
CA ALA A 58 -22.46 4.41 -16.54
C ALA A 58 -20.95 4.18 -16.73
N HIS A 59 -20.14 5.03 -16.11
CA HIS A 59 -18.68 4.91 -16.12
C HIS A 59 -18.20 3.70 -15.32
N LEU A 60 -18.66 3.57 -14.07
CA LEU A 60 -18.35 2.43 -13.19
C LEU A 60 -18.86 1.10 -13.74
N GLY A 61 -19.93 1.09 -14.53
CA GLY A 61 -20.50 -0.09 -15.14
C GLY A 61 -19.71 -0.62 -16.33
N THR A 62 -18.72 0.14 -16.81
CA THR A 62 -17.88 -0.27 -17.94
C THR A 62 -16.86 -1.32 -17.50
N ARG A 63 -16.72 -2.39 -18.28
CA ARG A 63 -15.67 -3.42 -18.08
C ARG A 63 -14.95 -3.65 -19.40
N ASN A 64 -13.63 -3.50 -19.39
CA ASN A 64 -12.79 -3.61 -20.60
C ASN A 64 -13.36 -2.83 -21.82
N GLY A 65 -13.93 -1.65 -21.60
CA GLY A 65 -14.48 -0.78 -22.64
C GLY A 65 -15.92 -1.11 -23.07
N VAL A 66 -16.49 -2.21 -22.57
CA VAL A 66 -17.90 -2.56 -22.80
C VAL A 66 -18.76 -1.80 -21.79
N ARG A 67 -19.52 -0.82 -22.27
CA ARG A 67 -20.48 -0.06 -21.46
C ARG A 67 -21.58 -0.97 -20.91
N ASN A 68 -22.03 -0.70 -19.69
CA ASN A 68 -23.10 -1.44 -19.00
C ASN A 68 -22.84 -2.96 -18.89
N ALA A 69 -21.57 -3.35 -18.84
CA ALA A 69 -21.14 -4.73 -18.69
C ALA A 69 -21.33 -5.23 -17.25
N ALA A 70 -21.16 -4.35 -16.26
CA ALA A 70 -21.67 -4.59 -14.92
C ALA A 70 -23.14 -4.15 -14.86
N ARG A 71 -23.97 -4.98 -14.25
CA ARG A 71 -25.40 -4.75 -13.99
C ARG A 71 -25.75 -5.28 -12.61
N ASN A 72 -26.90 -4.86 -12.09
CA ASN A 72 -27.47 -5.34 -10.83
C ASN A 72 -26.56 -5.07 -9.61
N GLY A 73 -26.00 -3.85 -9.53
CA GLY A 73 -25.17 -3.41 -8.40
C GLY A 73 -23.68 -3.78 -8.51
N ARG A 74 -23.30 -4.52 -9.56
CA ARG A 74 -21.88 -4.87 -9.83
C ARG A 74 -21.03 -3.69 -10.26
N GLU A 75 -21.64 -2.56 -10.58
CA GLU A 75 -20.99 -1.28 -10.87
C GLU A 75 -20.16 -0.81 -9.66
N LEU A 76 -20.66 -1.08 -8.45
CA LEU A 76 -19.99 -0.77 -7.18
C LEU A 76 -18.95 -1.80 -6.76
N VAL A 77 -18.62 -2.76 -7.63
CA VAL A 77 -17.52 -3.69 -7.38
C VAL A 77 -16.33 -3.28 -8.22
N CYS A 78 -15.19 -2.99 -7.56
CA CYS A 78 -13.96 -2.61 -8.23
C CYS A 78 -13.51 -3.73 -9.19
N PRO A 79 -13.30 -3.47 -10.48
CA PRO A 79 -12.91 -4.49 -11.45
C PRO A 79 -11.50 -5.02 -11.21
N TYR A 80 -10.64 -4.26 -10.52
CA TYR A 80 -9.29 -4.70 -10.17
C TYR A 80 -9.28 -5.61 -8.94
N THR A 81 -9.84 -5.15 -7.83
CA THR A 81 -9.72 -5.83 -6.53
C THR A 81 -10.89 -6.74 -6.20
N GLY A 82 -12.05 -6.56 -6.85
CA GLY A 82 -13.29 -7.25 -6.48
C GLY A 82 -13.91 -6.73 -5.17
N ALA A 83 -13.37 -5.67 -4.59
CA ALA A 83 -13.93 -5.05 -3.38
C ALA A 83 -15.19 -4.24 -3.71
N GLU A 84 -16.14 -4.23 -2.78
CA GLU A 84 -17.26 -3.30 -2.81
C GLU A 84 -16.77 -1.87 -2.57
N MET A 85 -17.36 -0.93 -3.29
CA MET A 85 -17.08 0.50 -3.27
C MET A 85 -18.30 1.24 -2.73
N ALA A 86 -18.05 2.31 -1.97
CA ALA A 86 -19.09 3.19 -1.48
C ALA A 86 -19.24 4.40 -2.40
N ILE A 87 -20.43 5.02 -2.41
CA ILE A 87 -20.66 6.31 -3.06
C ILE A 87 -20.57 7.41 -2.00
N ASP A 88 -19.81 8.45 -2.32
CA ASP A 88 -19.77 9.69 -1.56
C ASP A 88 -20.42 10.80 -2.40
N HIS A 89 -21.18 11.67 -1.74
CA HIS A 89 -21.84 12.81 -2.37
C HIS A 89 -21.42 14.08 -1.67
N VAL A 90 -20.75 14.96 -2.42
CA VAL A 90 -20.30 16.26 -1.95
C VAL A 90 -21.12 17.33 -2.66
N LYS A 91 -21.90 18.10 -1.89
CA LYS A 91 -22.96 19.02 -2.35
C LYS A 91 -22.57 19.97 -3.50
N GLU A 92 -21.28 20.32 -3.64
CA GLU A 92 -20.77 21.24 -4.65
C GLU A 92 -19.97 20.57 -5.78
N PHE A 93 -19.50 19.34 -5.57
CA PHE A 93 -18.64 18.63 -6.52
C PHE A 93 -19.37 17.49 -7.23
N GLY A 94 -20.38 16.90 -6.60
CA GLY A 94 -21.16 15.78 -7.12
C GLY A 94 -20.84 14.46 -6.43
N PHE A 95 -20.87 13.38 -7.19
CA PHE A 95 -20.76 12.00 -6.72
C PHE A 95 -19.41 11.40 -7.12
N ARG A 96 -18.80 10.64 -6.22
CA ARG A 96 -17.61 9.85 -6.50
C ARG A 96 -17.71 8.50 -5.82
N THR A 97 -16.82 7.58 -6.15
CA THR A 97 -16.66 6.36 -5.35
C THR A 97 -15.48 6.42 -4.41
N LEU A 98 -15.62 5.69 -3.31
CA LEU A 98 -14.58 5.45 -2.33
C LEU A 98 -14.30 3.96 -2.23
N GLY A 99 -13.01 3.63 -2.13
CA GLY A 99 -12.52 2.27 -2.00
C GLY A 99 -12.16 1.61 -3.33
N GLY A 100 -11.59 0.40 -3.24
CA GLY A 100 -11.00 -0.28 -4.39
C GLY A 100 -9.60 0.24 -4.73
N PHE A 101 -9.10 -0.16 -5.90
CA PHE A 101 -7.81 0.29 -6.43
C PHE A 101 -8.03 1.37 -7.48
N CYS A 102 -7.42 2.54 -7.25
CA CYS A 102 -7.36 3.63 -8.22
C CYS A 102 -5.96 3.68 -8.86
N PRO A 103 -5.84 3.51 -10.19
CA PRO A 103 -4.55 3.61 -10.88
C PRO A 103 -3.93 5.01 -10.91
N SER A 104 -4.75 6.05 -10.70
CA SER A 104 -4.31 7.45 -10.67
C SER A 104 -3.66 7.81 -9.33
N GLU A 105 -3.87 7.00 -8.29
CA GLU A 105 -3.23 7.19 -6.99
C GLU A 105 -1.76 6.70 -7.02
N PRO A 106 -0.78 7.53 -6.61
CA PRO A 106 0.62 7.15 -6.59
C PRO A 106 0.94 5.99 -5.64
N GLN A 107 1.62 4.97 -6.14
CA GLN A 107 2.12 3.83 -5.36
C GLN A 107 3.64 3.74 -5.35
N ALA A 108 4.25 3.41 -4.21
CA ALA A 108 5.71 3.35 -4.09
C ALA A 108 6.34 2.13 -4.79
N ASP A 109 5.60 1.03 -4.92
CA ASP A 109 6.14 -0.22 -5.45
C ASP A 109 5.62 -0.50 -6.87
N PRO A 110 6.50 -0.53 -7.89
CA PRO A 110 6.10 -0.76 -9.28
C PRO A 110 5.60 -2.19 -9.53
N ILE A 111 6.09 -3.19 -8.78
CA ILE A 111 5.62 -4.57 -8.89
C ILE A 111 4.22 -4.67 -8.26
N ALA A 112 4.00 -4.05 -7.11
CA ALA A 112 2.66 -4.01 -6.49
C ALA A 112 1.65 -3.31 -7.40
N PHE A 113 2.03 -2.15 -7.96
CA PHE A 113 1.21 -1.40 -8.92
C PHE A 113 0.86 -2.25 -10.14
N ALA A 114 1.86 -2.88 -10.78
CA ALA A 114 1.64 -3.74 -11.94
C ALA A 114 0.72 -4.92 -11.62
N ARG A 115 0.88 -5.56 -10.45
CA ARG A 115 0.03 -6.67 -10.01
C ARG A 115 -1.41 -6.22 -9.77
N ALA A 116 -1.61 -5.05 -9.16
CA ALA A 116 -2.94 -4.47 -8.95
C ALA A 116 -3.61 -4.16 -10.30
N MET A 117 -2.88 -3.53 -11.23
CA MET A 117 -3.35 -3.24 -12.59
C MET A 117 -3.70 -4.48 -13.41
N LEU A 118 -2.97 -5.59 -13.21
CA LEU A 118 -3.26 -6.87 -13.86
C LEU A 118 -4.35 -7.70 -13.16
N SER A 119 -4.69 -7.37 -11.92
CA SER A 119 -5.71 -8.08 -11.16
C SER A 119 -7.09 -7.88 -11.78
N ARG A 120 -7.90 -8.94 -11.76
CA ARG A 120 -9.32 -8.88 -12.17
C ARG A 120 -10.17 -9.52 -11.09
N GLY A 121 -11.01 -8.73 -10.43
CA GLY A 121 -11.82 -9.17 -9.29
C GLY A 121 -10.96 -9.76 -8.15
N GLY A 122 -9.79 -9.17 -7.90
CA GLY A 122 -8.85 -9.60 -6.85
C GLY A 122 -7.92 -10.76 -7.25
N LYS A 123 -8.11 -11.32 -8.45
CA LYS A 123 -7.29 -12.43 -8.95
C LYS A 123 -6.14 -11.90 -9.79
N VAL A 124 -4.92 -12.09 -9.29
CA VAL A 124 -3.68 -11.73 -9.99
C VAL A 124 -3.26 -12.88 -10.93
N PRO A 125 -3.02 -12.63 -12.22
CA PRO A 125 -2.60 -13.68 -13.15
C PRO A 125 -1.19 -14.21 -12.85
N LYS A 126 -0.91 -15.47 -13.20
CA LYS A 126 0.41 -16.09 -12.96
C LYS A 126 1.56 -15.38 -13.66
N SER A 127 1.27 -14.74 -14.80
CA SER A 127 2.20 -13.94 -15.62
C SER A 127 2.54 -12.57 -15.02
N ALA A 128 1.84 -12.14 -13.96
CA ALA A 128 2.15 -10.88 -13.30
C ALA A 128 3.58 -10.90 -12.73
N PRO A 129 4.28 -9.75 -12.72
CA PRO A 129 5.61 -9.67 -12.15
C PRO A 129 5.62 -10.12 -10.69
N ARG A 130 6.73 -10.71 -10.29
CA ARG A 130 7.00 -11.17 -8.93
C ARG A 130 8.34 -10.58 -8.50
N TYR A 131 8.49 -10.34 -7.21
CA TYR A 131 9.82 -10.10 -6.66
C TYR A 131 10.70 -11.29 -7.03
N ALA A 132 11.89 -11.01 -7.55
CA ALA A 132 12.88 -12.05 -7.72
C ALA A 132 13.10 -12.68 -6.34
N PRO A 133 13.11 -14.03 -6.23
CA PRO A 133 13.54 -14.63 -4.99
C PRO A 133 14.93 -14.07 -4.67
N PRO A 134 15.25 -13.79 -3.39
CA PRO A 134 16.62 -13.44 -3.03
C PRO A 134 17.52 -14.52 -3.61
N PRO A 135 18.70 -14.16 -4.17
CA PRO A 135 19.61 -15.15 -4.68
C PRO A 135 19.80 -16.18 -3.57
N ARG A 136 19.44 -17.45 -3.85
CA ARG A 136 19.83 -18.55 -2.98
C ARG A 136 21.34 -18.55 -3.02
N GLY A 137 21.96 -17.87 -2.06
CA GLY A 137 23.37 -18.09 -1.76
C GLY A 137 23.52 -19.59 -1.70
N LYS A 138 24.43 -20.14 -2.51
CA LYS A 138 24.81 -21.54 -2.35
C LYS A 138 25.19 -21.67 -0.88
N LEU A 139 24.36 -22.35 -0.10
CA LEU A 139 24.74 -22.85 1.21
C LEU A 139 25.94 -23.75 0.91
N HIS A 140 27.15 -23.19 1.01
CA HIS A 140 28.31 -24.01 1.27
C HIS A 140 28.01 -24.71 2.60
N ALA A 141 28.03 -26.03 2.54
CA ALA A 141 27.90 -26.89 3.68
C ALA A 141 28.97 -26.55 4.74
N GLU A 142 28.58 -26.75 5.99
CA GLU A 142 29.39 -26.69 7.21
C GLU A 142 30.02 -25.34 7.56
N SER A 143 29.28 -24.56 8.35
CA SER A 143 29.89 -23.66 9.33
C SER A 143 29.52 -24.17 10.72
N GLU A 144 30.56 -24.47 11.51
CA GLU A 144 30.54 -24.86 12.92
C GLU A 144 29.48 -24.11 13.75
N PRO A 145 28.98 -24.71 14.85
CA PRO A 145 28.05 -24.01 15.74
C PRO A 145 28.65 -22.65 16.14
N PRO A 146 27.84 -21.58 16.17
CA PRO A 146 28.34 -20.24 16.48
C PRO A 146 29.02 -20.27 17.85
N ALA A 147 30.25 -19.78 17.91
CA ALA A 147 30.95 -19.57 19.17
C ALA A 147 30.05 -18.74 20.12
N PRO A 148 29.99 -19.09 21.42
CA PRO A 148 29.19 -18.34 22.36
C PRO A 148 29.65 -16.88 22.38
N ALA A 149 28.68 -15.96 22.27
CA ALA A 149 28.96 -14.53 22.32
C ALA A 149 29.78 -14.21 23.59
N PRO A 150 30.84 -13.39 23.50
CA PRO A 150 31.61 -13.03 24.68
C PRO A 150 30.68 -12.31 25.66
N GLY A 151 30.52 -12.89 26.85
CA GLY A 151 29.81 -12.25 27.95
C GLY A 151 30.47 -10.91 28.26
N LEU A 152 29.65 -9.87 28.42
CA LEU A 152 30.12 -8.55 28.87
C LEU A 152 30.89 -8.72 30.18
N SER A 153 32.15 -8.27 30.21
CA SER A 153 32.97 -8.34 31.42
C SER A 153 32.40 -7.43 32.51
N ASP A 154 32.61 -7.80 33.78
CA ASP A 154 32.16 -7.02 34.94
C ASP A 154 32.65 -5.57 34.90
N ALA A 155 33.78 -5.31 34.24
CA ALA A 155 34.32 -3.97 33.99
C ALA A 155 33.43 -3.13 33.04
N ALA A 156 32.80 -3.75 32.04
CA ALA A 156 31.88 -3.09 31.12
C ALA A 156 30.54 -2.75 31.81
N LEU A 157 30.06 -3.62 32.68
CA LEU A 157 28.88 -3.38 33.53
C LEU A 157 29.13 -2.24 34.54
N ALA A 158 30.29 -2.24 35.21
CA ALA A 158 30.67 -1.17 36.12
C ALA A 158 30.84 0.19 35.41
N GLY A 159 31.34 0.18 34.18
CA GLY A 159 31.42 1.38 33.32
C GLY A 159 30.03 1.94 32.98
N ALA A 160 29.09 1.08 32.60
CA ALA A 160 27.71 1.48 32.29
C ALA A 160 26.98 2.07 33.52
N GLU A 161 27.09 1.44 34.71
CA GLU A 161 26.47 1.95 35.93
C GLU A 161 27.02 3.32 36.36
N ARG A 162 28.34 3.54 36.20
CA ARG A 162 28.98 4.82 36.53
C ARG A 162 28.52 5.95 35.63
N THR A 163 28.14 5.63 34.38
CA THR A 163 27.67 6.58 33.38
C THR A 163 26.18 6.90 33.54
N LEU A 164 25.38 5.97 34.09
CA LEU A 164 23.93 6.11 34.27
C LEU A 164 23.53 6.81 35.59
N ARG A 165 24.36 6.72 36.64
CA ARG A 165 24.10 7.38 37.94
C ARG A 165 23.81 8.89 37.88
N PRO A 166 24.51 9.72 37.07
CA PRO A 166 24.20 11.16 37.00
C PRO A 166 22.98 11.50 36.13
N LEU A 167 22.45 10.55 35.34
CA LEU A 167 21.28 10.74 34.47
C LEU A 167 19.95 10.37 35.13
N ALA A 168 19.98 9.75 36.31
CA ALA A 168 18.80 9.48 37.11
C ALA A 168 18.34 10.76 37.83
N SER A 169 17.44 11.53 37.21
CA SER A 169 16.72 12.61 37.90
C SER A 169 15.92 12.08 39.11
N PRO A 170 15.73 12.89 40.17
CA PRO A 170 15.08 12.43 41.40
C PRO A 170 13.62 12.02 41.14
N ARG A 171 13.29 10.83 41.65
CA ARG A 171 11.98 10.16 41.74
C ARG A 171 10.79 11.13 41.77
N THR A 172 9.98 11.10 40.73
CA THR A 172 8.57 11.54 40.81
C THR A 172 7.82 10.50 41.64
N THR A 173 7.46 10.84 42.87
CA THR A 173 6.55 10.06 43.70
C THR A 173 5.14 10.17 43.09
N VAL A 174 4.69 9.11 42.42
CA VAL A 174 3.28 8.97 42.00
C VAL A 174 2.53 8.27 43.13
N THR A 175 1.71 9.02 43.86
CA THR A 175 0.79 8.48 44.87
C THR A 175 -0.40 7.85 44.17
N VAL A 176 -0.52 6.52 44.22
CA VAL A 176 -1.72 5.82 43.72
C VAL A 176 -2.78 5.88 44.82
N GLN A 177 -3.85 6.65 44.61
CA GLN A 177 -5.06 6.58 45.43
C GLN A 177 -5.76 5.23 45.18
N GLY A 178 -5.94 4.46 46.25
CA GLY A 178 -6.50 3.11 46.20
C GLY A 178 -7.93 3.07 45.67
N LEU A 179 -8.15 2.26 44.64
CA LEU A 179 -9.47 1.76 44.26
C LEU A 179 -9.88 0.71 45.30
N LYS A 180 -10.85 1.08 46.14
CA LYS A 180 -11.51 0.21 47.11
C LYS A 180 -12.37 -0.81 46.35
N GLY A 181 -11.78 -1.96 46.03
CA GLY A 181 -12.51 -3.14 45.57
C GLY A 181 -13.22 -3.79 46.74
N SER A 182 -14.53 -3.57 46.86
CA SER A 182 -15.43 -4.36 47.69
C SER A 182 -15.70 -5.71 47.02
N GLY A 183 -15.46 -6.82 47.73
CA GLY A 183 -16.00 -8.12 47.36
C GLY A 183 -15.15 -9.29 47.86
N ALA A 184 -15.52 -9.86 49.00
CA ALA A 184 -15.44 -11.29 49.26
C ALA A 184 -16.28 -11.59 50.51
N ASP A 185 -17.07 -12.65 50.38
CA ASP A 185 -17.95 -13.26 51.39
C ASP A 185 -17.28 -13.60 52.73
#